data_AF-A0AAW3MQX4-F1
#
_entry.id   AF-A0AAW3MQX4-F1
#
_cell.length_a   1.000
_cell.length_b   1.000
_cell.length_c   1.000
_cell.angle_alpha   90.00
_cell.angle_beta   90.00
_cell.angle_gamma   90.00
#
_symmetry.space_group_name_H-M   'P 1'
#
loop_
_entity.id
_entity.type
_entity.pdbx_description
1 polymer ?
#
loop_
_entity_poly.entity_id
_entity_poly.type
_entity_poly.pdbx_seq_one_letter_code
_entity_poly.pdbx_strand_id
1 'polypeptide(L)'
;MQLESTNLNTLDEQTRAGGGWLLLDFAGRREHLDHVRRLVQELNRQQQLHVVDFVEHAKSATLDLFDGSPPDIADDLVSMLPPVPQGFPGAMYYRAKAHDAIEFLTSALRAAGETVSFVSLNMLLSSTSAIRNLEARVRECDVSAYQRLAAFLDELHADNARLRHTEEARLKEVLGGVAGRIAQFGQGRLGAVFNSVKPGIQISAVVKSNHMLYLRLPAYEAFAEQIARVISAKLNNSLARAGGKPNGEQGGETFLKFELFA
;
A
#
# COMPACT_ATOMS: atom_id res chain seq x y z
N MET A 1 -14.25 18.20 -16.64
CA MET A 1 -15.41 19.03 -16.22
C MET A 1 -16.71 18.25 -16.01
N GLN A 2 -17.37 17.66 -17.03
CA GLN A 2 -18.63 16.90 -16.80
C GLN A 2 -18.47 15.65 -15.91
N LEU A 3 -17.45 14.82 -16.14
CA LEU A 3 -17.16 13.63 -15.32
C LEU A 3 -16.82 13.98 -13.85
N GLU A 4 -16.09 15.07 -13.67
CA GLU A 4 -15.71 15.58 -12.36
C GLU A 4 -16.92 16.08 -11.57
N SER A 5 -17.82 16.84 -12.21
CA SER A 5 -19.08 17.26 -11.59
C SER A 5 -19.97 16.07 -11.22
N THR A 6 -19.98 15.01 -12.04
CA THR A 6 -20.73 13.79 -11.73
C THR A 6 -20.15 13.07 -10.52
N ASN A 7 -18.82 12.90 -10.45
CA ASN A 7 -18.17 12.24 -9.32
C ASN A 7 -18.35 13.00 -8.00
N LEU A 8 -18.28 14.34 -8.03
CA LEU A 8 -18.57 15.16 -6.85
C LEU A 8 -20.03 15.03 -6.43
N ASN A 9 -20.98 15.04 -7.37
CA ASN A 9 -22.40 14.87 -7.04
C ASN A 9 -22.69 13.50 -6.40
N THR A 10 -22.12 12.42 -6.92
CA THR A 10 -22.29 11.08 -6.34
C THR A 10 -21.61 10.94 -4.98
N LEU A 11 -20.43 11.56 -4.78
CA LEU A 11 -19.77 11.64 -3.48
C LEU A 11 -20.63 12.38 -2.46
N ASP A 12 -21.24 13.49 -2.89
CA ASP A 12 -22.16 14.29 -2.11
C ASP A 12 -23.38 13.48 -1.65
N GLU A 13 -24.01 12.75 -2.57
CA GLU A 13 -25.13 11.84 -2.29
C GLU A 13 -24.73 10.74 -1.29
N GLN A 14 -23.60 10.08 -1.54
CA GLN A 14 -23.06 9.05 -0.65
C GLN A 14 -22.82 9.58 0.77
N THR A 15 -22.27 10.80 0.88
CA THR A 15 -21.99 11.43 2.16
C THR A 15 -23.28 11.77 2.90
N ARG A 16 -24.29 12.29 2.20
CA ARG A 16 -25.62 12.60 2.76
C ARG A 16 -26.37 11.34 3.20
N ALA A 17 -26.17 10.23 2.49
CA ALA A 17 -26.73 8.92 2.85
C ALA A 17 -26.07 8.27 4.07
N GLY A 18 -25.05 8.91 4.68
CA GLY A 18 -24.33 8.35 5.82
C GLY A 18 -23.19 7.40 5.44
N GLY A 19 -22.96 7.17 4.14
CA GLY A 19 -21.92 6.27 3.66
C GLY A 19 -20.50 6.84 3.81
N GLY A 20 -19.52 5.93 3.89
CA GLY A 20 -18.10 6.20 3.81
C GLY A 20 -17.56 6.10 2.39
N TRP A 21 -16.37 6.63 2.18
CA TRP A 21 -15.73 6.65 0.87
C TRP A 21 -14.23 6.93 0.94
N LEU A 22 -13.53 6.62 -0.16
CA LEU A 22 -12.17 7.03 -0.43
C LEU A 22 -12.13 7.86 -1.72
N LEU A 23 -11.58 9.07 -1.66
CA LEU A 23 -11.43 9.97 -2.80
C LEU A 23 -9.95 10.15 -3.14
N LEU A 24 -9.57 9.82 -4.38
CA LEU A 24 -8.28 10.14 -4.97
C LEU A 24 -8.41 11.41 -5.81
N ASP A 25 -7.88 12.53 -5.33
CA ASP A 25 -7.92 13.79 -6.05
C ASP A 25 -6.62 13.99 -6.84
N PHE A 26 -6.64 13.63 -8.13
CA PHE A 26 -5.52 13.82 -9.06
C PHE A 26 -5.41 15.25 -9.58
N ALA A 27 -6.49 16.03 -9.52
CA ALA A 27 -6.45 17.46 -9.86
C ALA A 27 -5.67 18.26 -8.80
N GLY A 28 -5.58 17.75 -7.57
CA GLY A 28 -4.78 18.33 -6.49
C GLY A 28 -5.25 19.72 -6.05
N ARG A 29 -6.51 20.08 -6.37
CA ARG A 29 -7.07 21.41 -6.14
C ARG A 29 -7.54 21.57 -4.71
N ARG A 30 -7.17 22.69 -4.09
CA ARG A 30 -7.60 23.01 -2.73
C ARG A 30 -9.12 23.16 -2.61
N GLU A 31 -9.76 23.63 -3.69
CA GLU A 31 -11.21 23.83 -3.78
C GLU A 31 -12.00 22.54 -3.55
N HIS A 32 -11.49 21.38 -3.99
CA HIS A 32 -12.14 20.09 -3.76
C HIS A 32 -12.14 19.71 -2.28
N LEU A 33 -11.00 19.90 -1.60
CA LEU A 33 -10.91 19.68 -0.16
C LEU A 33 -11.80 20.64 0.62
N ASP A 34 -11.87 21.91 0.22
CA ASP A 34 -12.71 22.91 0.87
C ASP A 34 -14.21 22.63 0.62
N HIS A 35 -14.59 22.07 -0.55
CA HIS A 35 -15.93 21.54 -0.82
C HIS A 35 -16.27 20.39 0.14
N VAL A 36 -15.43 19.36 0.19
CA VAL A 36 -15.63 18.19 1.07
C VAL A 36 -15.74 18.61 2.53
N ARG A 37 -14.87 19.52 3.00
CA ARG A 37 -14.91 20.03 4.38
C ARG A 37 -16.20 20.76 4.71
N ARG A 38 -16.71 21.59 3.79
CA ARG A 38 -18.00 22.26 3.97
C ARG A 38 -19.13 21.25 4.05
N LEU A 39 -19.17 20.28 3.13
CA LEU A 39 -20.21 19.24 3.12
C LEU A 39 -20.23 18.45 4.45
N VAL A 40 -19.08 17.93 4.92
CA VAL A 40 -19.06 17.17 6.18
C VAL A 40 -19.36 18.05 7.39
N GLN A 41 -19.08 19.36 7.32
CA GLN A 41 -19.44 20.32 8.35
C GLN A 41 -20.94 20.55 8.42
N GLU A 42 -21.60 20.78 7.29
CA GLU A 42 -23.05 20.93 7.18
C GLU A 42 -23.79 19.69 7.72
N LEU A 43 -23.22 18.51 7.52
CA LEU A 43 -23.77 17.23 7.97
C LEU A 43 -23.34 16.83 9.39
N ASN A 44 -22.53 17.64 10.09
CA ASN A 44 -21.95 17.31 11.41
C ASN A 44 -21.16 15.98 11.44
N ARG A 45 -20.48 15.63 10.35
CA ARG A 45 -19.66 14.41 10.19
C ARG A 45 -18.15 14.70 10.15
N GLN A 46 -17.68 15.84 10.63
CA GLN A 46 -16.28 16.27 10.53
C GLN A 46 -15.31 15.27 11.17
N GLN A 47 -15.70 14.63 12.27
CA GLN A 47 -14.89 13.63 12.98
C GLN A 47 -14.71 12.32 12.20
N GLN A 48 -15.49 12.13 11.13
CA GLN A 48 -15.43 10.95 10.27
C GLN A 48 -14.59 11.19 9.01
N LEU A 49 -14.09 12.41 8.79
CA LEU A 49 -13.26 12.76 7.65
C LEU A 49 -11.77 12.71 8.00
N HIS A 50 -11.05 11.85 7.28
CA HIS A 50 -9.59 11.78 7.29
C HIS A 50 -9.03 12.43 6.02
N VAL A 51 -7.93 13.17 6.17
CA VAL A 51 -7.29 13.90 5.06
C VAL A 51 -5.81 13.57 5.02
N VAL A 52 -5.34 13.12 3.85
CA VAL A 52 -3.92 12.96 3.54
C VAL A 52 -3.60 13.90 2.38
N ASP A 53 -2.63 14.79 2.58
CA ASP A 53 -2.22 15.78 1.59
C ASP A 53 -0.78 15.52 1.14
N PHE A 54 -0.61 14.94 -0.04
CA PHE A 54 0.72 14.68 -0.61
C PHE A 54 1.35 15.95 -1.22
N VAL A 55 0.59 17.02 -1.41
CA VAL A 55 1.09 18.33 -1.87
C VAL A 55 1.73 19.08 -0.70
N GLU A 56 1.01 19.17 0.42
CA GLU A 56 1.49 19.75 1.69
C GLU A 56 1.99 18.67 2.67
N HIS A 57 2.80 17.74 2.17
CA HIS A 57 3.23 16.52 2.86
C HIS A 57 3.77 16.73 4.29
N ALA A 58 4.44 17.85 4.58
CA ALA A 58 5.04 18.12 5.89
C ALA A 58 4.00 18.38 7.01
N LYS A 59 2.76 18.72 6.64
CA LYS A 59 1.65 18.96 7.58
C LYS A 59 0.54 17.92 7.47
N SER A 60 0.70 16.95 6.58
CA SER A 60 -0.28 15.90 6.33
C SER A 60 -0.33 14.91 7.48
N ALA A 61 -1.49 14.26 7.64
CA ALA A 61 -1.55 13.02 8.38
C ALA A 61 -0.72 11.93 7.68
N THR A 62 -0.21 11.00 8.50
CA THR A 62 0.56 9.84 8.04
C THR A 62 -0.34 8.64 7.81
N LEU A 63 -0.05 7.84 6.79
CA LEU A 63 -0.84 6.68 6.38
C LEU A 63 -0.03 5.38 6.55
N ASP A 64 -0.65 4.37 7.14
CA ASP A 64 -0.08 3.04 7.29
C ASP A 64 -0.29 2.22 6.01
N LEU A 65 0.79 1.68 5.45
CA LEU A 65 0.75 0.72 4.35
C LEU A 65 1.05 -0.71 4.82
N PHE A 66 1.33 -0.92 6.10
CA PHE A 66 1.70 -2.20 6.69
C PHE A 66 0.62 -2.78 7.62
N ASP A 67 -0.60 -2.22 7.62
CA ASP A 67 -1.78 -2.84 8.26
C ASP A 67 -2.35 -3.93 7.36
N GLY A 68 -2.55 -5.15 7.85
CA GLY A 68 -2.88 -6.25 6.94
C GLY A 68 -2.33 -7.59 7.34
N SER A 69 -2.74 -8.64 6.65
CA SER A 69 -1.98 -9.88 6.61
C SER A 69 -0.69 -9.69 5.77
N PRO A 70 0.35 -10.51 5.94
CA PRO A 70 1.54 -10.44 5.09
C PRO A 70 1.25 -10.55 3.58
N PRO A 71 0.33 -11.42 3.11
CA PRO A 71 -0.09 -11.44 1.70
C PRO A 71 -0.70 -10.10 1.23
N ASP A 72 -1.61 -9.50 2.02
CA ASP A 72 -2.21 -8.21 1.64
C ASP A 72 -1.12 -7.14 1.41
N ILE A 73 -0.14 -7.09 2.33
CA ILE A 73 0.97 -6.13 2.25
C ILE A 73 1.82 -6.40 1.02
N ALA A 74 2.05 -7.67 0.67
CA ALA A 74 2.77 -8.02 -0.54
C ALA A 74 2.04 -7.55 -1.79
N ASP A 75 0.72 -7.78 -1.89
CA ASP A 75 -0.13 -7.28 -2.98
C ASP A 75 -0.07 -5.74 -3.07
N ASP A 76 -0.20 -5.06 -1.93
CA ASP A 76 -0.16 -3.60 -1.84
C ASP A 76 1.17 -3.04 -2.36
N LEU A 77 2.31 -3.56 -1.89
CA LEU A 77 3.63 -3.07 -2.27
C LEU A 77 3.99 -3.46 -3.71
N VAL A 78 3.59 -4.64 -4.17
CA VAL A 78 3.83 -5.06 -5.56
C VAL A 78 3.02 -4.22 -6.54
N SER A 79 1.87 -3.66 -6.14
CA SER A 79 1.10 -2.71 -6.96
C SER A 79 1.85 -1.39 -7.26
N MET A 80 2.92 -1.06 -6.50
CA MET A 80 3.82 0.05 -6.80
C MET A 80 4.54 -0.15 -8.14
N LEU A 81 4.87 -1.41 -8.46
CA LEU A 81 5.57 -1.75 -9.70
C LEU A 81 4.67 -1.46 -10.91
N PRO A 82 5.25 -0.99 -12.03
CA PRO A 82 4.52 -0.80 -13.28
C PRO A 82 3.75 -2.07 -13.69
N PRO A 83 2.61 -1.92 -14.38
CA PRO A 83 1.86 -3.06 -14.89
C PRO A 83 2.70 -3.95 -15.80
N VAL A 84 2.45 -5.25 -15.65
CA VAL A 84 2.75 -6.35 -16.56
C VAL A 84 2.34 -6.14 -18.03
N PRO A 85 3.14 -5.72 -19.04
CA PRO A 85 2.61 -5.73 -20.41
C PRO A 85 2.33 -7.18 -20.84
N GLN A 86 1.27 -7.40 -21.61
CA GLN A 86 0.93 -8.75 -22.07
C GLN A 86 2.05 -9.33 -22.94
N GLY A 87 2.36 -10.62 -22.77
CA GLY A 87 3.40 -11.32 -23.53
C GLY A 87 4.81 -11.23 -22.95
N PHE A 88 4.99 -10.73 -21.72
CA PHE A 88 6.30 -10.64 -21.04
C PHE A 88 6.39 -11.59 -19.83
N PRO A 89 6.53 -12.91 -20.04
CA PRO A 89 6.50 -13.91 -18.97
C PRO A 89 7.64 -13.72 -17.94
N GLY A 90 8.80 -13.21 -18.36
CA GLY A 90 9.90 -12.91 -17.45
C GLY A 90 9.53 -11.85 -16.39
N ALA A 91 8.85 -10.77 -16.82
CA ALA A 91 8.41 -9.72 -15.89
C ALA A 91 7.32 -10.21 -14.93
N MET A 92 6.46 -11.14 -15.36
CA MET A 92 5.50 -11.81 -14.47
C MET A 92 6.20 -12.66 -13.41
N TYR A 93 7.23 -13.41 -13.79
CA TYR A 93 8.04 -14.20 -12.86
C TYR A 93 8.70 -13.30 -11.79
N TYR A 94 9.36 -12.21 -12.19
CA TYR A 94 9.99 -11.29 -11.22
C TYR A 94 8.97 -10.64 -10.28
N ARG A 95 7.79 -10.30 -10.80
CA ARG A 95 6.70 -9.74 -9.99
C ARG A 95 6.20 -10.75 -8.95
N ALA A 96 6.00 -12.01 -9.33
CA ALA A 96 5.60 -13.07 -8.40
C ALA A 96 6.69 -13.30 -7.33
N LYS A 97 7.97 -13.35 -7.73
CA LYS A 97 9.07 -13.47 -6.76
C LYS A 97 9.18 -12.29 -5.81
N ALA A 98 8.92 -11.07 -6.28
CA ALA A 98 8.84 -9.89 -5.43
C ALA A 98 7.70 -10.00 -4.41
N HIS A 99 6.53 -10.49 -4.83
CA HIS A 99 5.40 -10.75 -3.94
C HIS A 99 5.80 -11.74 -2.84
N ASP A 100 6.27 -12.93 -3.20
CA ASP A 100 6.68 -13.98 -2.27
C ASP A 100 7.72 -13.47 -1.26
N ALA A 101 8.73 -12.74 -1.76
CA ALA A 101 9.76 -12.15 -0.91
C ALA A 101 9.17 -11.21 0.14
N ILE A 102 8.29 -10.29 -0.27
CA ILE A 102 7.68 -9.32 0.64
C ILE A 102 6.80 -10.03 1.66
N GLU A 103 6.00 -11.02 1.23
CA GLU A 103 5.15 -11.79 2.13
C GLU A 103 5.97 -12.51 3.20
N PHE A 104 6.98 -13.28 2.79
CA PHE A 104 7.80 -14.06 3.72
C PHE A 104 8.63 -13.19 4.65
N LEU A 105 9.23 -12.10 4.14
CA LEU A 105 9.99 -11.17 4.98
C LEU A 105 9.09 -10.42 5.96
N THR A 106 7.88 -10.03 5.56
CA THR A 106 6.89 -9.39 6.43
C THR A 106 6.40 -10.36 7.52
N SER A 107 6.13 -11.62 7.16
CA SER A 107 5.78 -12.67 8.12
C SER A 107 6.91 -12.92 9.11
N ALA A 108 8.16 -12.99 8.63
CA ALA A 108 9.35 -13.22 9.43
C ALA A 108 9.61 -12.06 10.42
N LEU A 109 9.55 -10.81 9.97
CA LEU A 109 9.69 -9.64 10.83
C LEU A 109 8.67 -9.67 11.98
N ARG A 110 7.39 -9.92 11.66
CA ARG A 110 6.33 -9.99 12.67
C ARG A 110 6.52 -11.15 13.65
N ALA A 111 6.94 -12.32 13.16
CA ALA A 111 7.24 -13.48 13.99
C ALA A 111 8.41 -13.22 14.96
N ALA A 112 9.40 -12.43 14.55
CA ALA A 112 10.50 -11.97 15.39
C ALA A 112 10.15 -10.80 16.33
N GLY A 113 8.89 -10.37 16.37
CA GLY A 113 8.44 -9.23 17.16
C GLY A 113 8.89 -7.86 16.63
N GLU A 114 9.32 -7.78 15.37
CA GLU A 114 9.80 -6.55 14.76
C GLU A 114 8.70 -5.77 14.04
N THR A 115 8.87 -4.44 14.01
CA THR A 115 8.01 -3.55 13.23
C THR A 115 8.37 -3.64 11.74
N VAL A 116 7.33 -3.83 10.92
CA VAL A 116 7.46 -3.77 9.46
C VAL A 116 7.46 -2.31 9.04
N SER A 117 8.44 -1.91 8.24
CA SER A 117 8.59 -0.55 7.73
C SER A 117 9.25 -0.56 6.36
N PHE A 118 9.18 0.55 5.64
CA PHE A 118 9.92 0.72 4.38
C PHE A 118 11.43 0.54 4.57
N VAL A 119 11.96 0.99 5.71
CA VAL A 119 13.38 0.88 6.04
C VAL A 119 13.78 -0.59 6.25
N SER A 120 13.03 -1.32 7.08
CA SER A 120 13.35 -2.72 7.37
C SER A 120 13.21 -3.60 6.13
N LEU A 121 12.14 -3.44 5.34
CA LEU A 121 11.98 -4.17 4.08
C LEU A 121 13.06 -3.82 3.06
N ASN A 122 13.38 -2.54 2.86
CA ASN A 122 14.44 -2.17 1.91
C ASN A 122 15.81 -2.76 2.30
N MET A 123 16.13 -2.78 3.60
CA MET A 123 17.35 -3.41 4.11
C MET A 123 17.38 -4.90 3.80
N LEU A 124 16.29 -5.63 4.08
CA LEU A 124 16.20 -7.07 3.84
C LEU A 124 16.27 -7.40 2.35
N LEU A 125 15.56 -6.66 1.50
CA LEU A 125 15.55 -6.87 0.06
C LEU A 125 16.89 -6.55 -0.62
N SER A 126 17.76 -5.81 0.06
CA SER A 126 19.06 -5.37 -0.48
C SER A 126 20.27 -6.09 0.12
N SER A 127 20.10 -6.87 1.19
CA SER A 127 21.21 -7.45 1.96
C SER A 127 20.93 -8.88 2.41
N THR A 128 21.70 -9.83 1.88
CA THR A 128 21.66 -11.23 2.30
C THR A 128 22.02 -11.39 3.78
N SER A 129 23.00 -10.62 4.28
CA SER A 129 23.37 -10.62 5.70
C SER A 129 22.21 -10.20 6.61
N ALA A 130 21.42 -9.22 6.19
CA ALA A 130 20.23 -8.80 6.95
C ALA A 130 19.17 -9.91 7.00
N ILE A 131 18.97 -10.62 5.88
CA ILE A 131 18.05 -11.76 5.84
C ILE A 131 18.54 -12.89 6.74
N ARG A 132 19.83 -13.24 6.72
CA ARG A 132 20.39 -14.30 7.58
C ARG A 132 20.24 -13.97 9.07
N ASN A 133 20.43 -12.70 9.44
CA ASN A 133 20.21 -12.26 10.81
C ASN A 133 18.74 -12.39 11.23
N LEU A 134 17.79 -12.05 10.33
CA LEU A 134 16.36 -12.25 10.59
C LEU A 134 16.02 -13.74 10.69
N GLU A 135 16.54 -14.57 9.78
CA GLU A 135 16.36 -16.02 9.77
C GLU A 135 16.79 -16.67 11.09
N ALA A 136 17.97 -16.32 11.61
CA ALA A 136 18.46 -16.81 12.90
C ALA A 136 17.52 -16.44 14.06
N ARG A 137 17.01 -15.21 14.08
CA ARG A 137 16.07 -14.74 15.11
C ARG A 137 14.71 -15.42 15.03
N VAL A 138 14.15 -15.54 13.82
CA VAL A 138 12.85 -16.19 13.61
C VAL A 138 12.90 -17.66 13.98
N ARG A 139 14.03 -18.34 13.74
CA ARG A 139 14.22 -19.75 14.15
C ARG A 139 13.99 -19.96 15.65
N GLU A 140 14.33 -18.98 16.47
CA GLU A 140 14.15 -19.04 17.93
C GLU A 140 12.73 -18.65 18.36
N CYS A 141 12.01 -17.85 17.56
CA CYS A 141 10.71 -17.30 17.91
C CYS A 141 9.53 -18.10 17.33
N ASP A 142 9.63 -18.54 16.07
CA ASP A 142 8.56 -19.22 15.32
C ASP A 142 9.16 -20.16 14.27
N VAL A 143 9.15 -21.46 14.59
CA VAL A 143 9.68 -22.53 13.73
C VAL A 143 8.95 -22.60 12.38
N SER A 144 7.64 -22.32 12.35
CA SER A 144 6.84 -22.39 11.13
C SER A 144 7.16 -21.25 10.18
N ALA A 145 7.27 -20.02 10.69
CA ALA A 145 7.72 -18.87 9.91
C ALA A 145 9.15 -19.04 9.41
N TYR A 146 10.04 -19.61 10.24
CA TYR A 146 11.40 -19.95 9.85
C TYR A 146 11.42 -20.94 8.68
N GLN A 147 10.67 -22.04 8.75
CA GLN A 147 10.63 -23.05 7.68
C GLN A 147 10.17 -22.48 6.34
N ARG A 148 9.17 -21.58 6.36
CA ARG A 148 8.71 -20.89 5.14
C ARG A 148 9.78 -19.97 4.56
N LEU A 149 10.42 -19.17 5.41
CA LEU A 149 11.51 -18.28 4.98
C LEU A 149 12.70 -19.08 4.43
N ALA A 150 13.11 -20.14 5.11
CA ALA A 150 14.22 -21.00 4.68
C ALA A 150 13.94 -21.67 3.32
N ALA A 151 12.73 -22.22 3.13
CA ALA A 151 12.34 -22.83 1.86
C ALA A 151 12.40 -21.84 0.68
N PHE A 152 11.96 -20.59 0.91
CA PHE A 152 12.06 -19.53 -0.08
C PHE A 152 13.52 -19.16 -0.41
N LEU A 153 14.39 -19.08 0.61
CA LEU A 153 15.81 -18.81 0.39
C LEU A 153 16.50 -19.94 -0.36
N ASP A 154 16.17 -21.20 -0.05
CA ASP A 154 16.68 -22.37 -0.76
C ASP A 154 16.26 -22.37 -2.23
N GLU A 155 15.02 -21.99 -2.54
CA GLU A 155 14.54 -21.82 -3.92
C GLU A 155 15.35 -20.74 -4.66
N LEU A 156 15.57 -19.59 -4.04
CA LEU A 156 16.41 -18.52 -4.61
C LEU A 156 17.86 -18.99 -4.85
N HIS A 157 18.41 -19.81 -3.96
CA HIS A 157 19.75 -20.39 -4.11
C HIS A 157 19.82 -21.48 -5.20
N ALA A 158 18.79 -22.29 -5.35
CA ALA A 158 18.71 -23.28 -6.43
C ALA A 158 18.72 -22.61 -7.81
N ASP A 159 18.04 -21.48 -7.95
CA ASP A 159 18.09 -20.65 -9.15
C ASP A 159 19.48 -20.02 -9.37
N ASN A 160 20.17 -19.64 -8.29
CA ASN A 160 21.55 -19.12 -8.34
C ASN A 160 22.56 -20.13 -8.90
N ALA A 161 22.51 -21.37 -8.45
CA ALA A 161 23.45 -22.42 -8.85
C ALA A 161 23.42 -22.67 -10.37
N ARG A 162 22.26 -22.45 -11.00
CA ARG A 162 22.09 -22.55 -12.46
C ARG A 162 22.71 -21.39 -13.24
N LEU A 163 22.83 -20.21 -12.62
CA LEU A 163 23.22 -18.96 -13.28
C LEU A 163 24.64 -18.47 -12.92
N ARG A 164 25.36 -19.15 -12.00
CA ARG A 164 26.71 -18.77 -11.51
C ARG A 164 26.79 -17.35 -10.92
N HIS A 165 25.70 -16.85 -10.35
CA HIS A 165 25.67 -15.57 -9.65
C HIS A 165 25.97 -15.75 -8.15
N THR A 166 26.55 -14.72 -7.52
CA THR A 166 26.57 -14.62 -6.05
C THR A 166 25.14 -14.42 -5.54
N GLU A 167 24.80 -14.96 -4.37
CA GLU A 167 23.46 -14.85 -3.77
C GLU A 167 22.94 -13.40 -3.72
N GLU A 168 23.82 -12.44 -3.38
CA GLU A 168 23.47 -11.01 -3.32
C GLU A 168 23.18 -10.41 -4.71
N ALA A 169 23.89 -10.85 -5.74
CA ALA A 169 23.66 -10.39 -7.12
C ALA A 169 22.30 -10.84 -7.63
N ARG A 170 21.88 -12.07 -7.30
CA ARG A 170 20.56 -12.59 -7.66
C ARG A 170 19.44 -11.96 -6.84
N LEU A 171 19.68 -11.70 -5.56
CA LEU A 171 18.73 -10.94 -4.75
C LEU A 171 18.47 -9.57 -5.38
N LYS A 172 19.53 -8.87 -5.82
CA LYS A 172 19.40 -7.59 -6.54
C LYS A 172 18.77 -7.73 -7.92
N GLU A 173 19.06 -8.79 -8.67
CA GLU A 173 18.46 -9.06 -9.97
C GLU A 173 16.94 -9.27 -9.85
N VAL A 174 16.52 -10.10 -8.88
CA VAL A 174 15.12 -10.51 -8.71
C VAL A 174 14.31 -9.46 -7.97
N LEU A 175 14.88 -8.86 -6.91
CA LEU A 175 14.16 -7.99 -5.97
C LEU A 175 14.59 -6.51 -6.03
N GLY A 176 15.67 -6.18 -6.74
CA GLY A 176 16.20 -4.81 -6.78
C GLY A 176 15.20 -3.79 -7.32
N GLY A 177 14.36 -4.20 -8.28
CA GLY A 177 13.29 -3.35 -8.82
C GLY A 177 12.26 -2.95 -7.75
N VAL A 178 11.85 -3.88 -6.89
CA VAL A 178 10.89 -3.59 -5.81
C VAL A 178 11.57 -2.90 -4.63
N ALA A 179 12.81 -3.28 -4.29
CA ALA A 179 13.62 -2.59 -3.27
C ALA A 179 13.78 -1.11 -3.60
N GLY A 180 14.09 -0.77 -4.86
CA GLY A 180 14.18 0.62 -5.31
C GLY A 180 12.88 1.40 -5.14
N ARG A 181 11.71 0.78 -5.40
CA ARG A 181 10.40 1.42 -5.18
C ARG A 181 10.07 1.60 -3.70
N ILE A 182 10.32 0.57 -2.89
CA ILE A 182 10.14 0.62 -1.43
C ILE A 182 11.02 1.73 -0.83
N ALA A 183 12.27 1.87 -1.29
CA ALA A 183 13.15 2.95 -0.87
C ALA A 183 12.58 4.34 -1.21
N GLN A 184 11.99 4.52 -2.40
CA GLN A 184 11.36 5.79 -2.80
C GLN A 184 10.17 6.15 -1.89
N PHE A 185 9.33 5.18 -1.53
CA PHE A 185 8.19 5.41 -0.63
C PHE A 185 8.63 5.68 0.82
N GLY A 186 9.78 5.14 1.23
CA GLY A 186 10.37 5.37 2.55
C GLY A 186 11.07 6.72 2.73
N GLN A 187 11.25 7.52 1.66
CA GLN A 187 12.11 8.70 1.67
C GLN A 187 11.41 9.96 1.13
N GLY A 188 12.00 11.13 1.43
CA GLY A 188 11.57 12.42 0.87
C GLY A 188 10.10 12.75 1.18
N ARG A 189 9.39 13.27 0.18
CA ARG A 189 7.99 13.72 0.31
C ARG A 189 7.03 12.58 0.62
N LEU A 190 7.23 11.41 0.01
CA LEU A 190 6.40 10.22 0.26
C LEU A 190 6.68 9.64 1.65
N GLY A 191 7.96 9.61 2.05
CA GLY A 191 8.36 9.18 3.39
C GLY A 191 7.74 10.02 4.50
N ALA A 192 7.50 11.31 4.29
CA ALA A 192 6.80 12.16 5.26
C ALA A 192 5.36 11.71 5.54
N VAL A 193 4.72 11.01 4.59
CA VAL A 193 3.36 10.48 4.72
C VAL A 193 3.35 9.01 5.12
N PHE A 194 4.22 8.19 4.51
CA PHE A 194 4.19 6.73 4.66
C PHE A 194 5.18 6.15 5.67
N ASN A 195 6.28 6.85 5.96
CA ASN A 195 7.37 6.31 6.79
C ASN A 195 7.28 6.82 8.23
N SER A 196 6.12 6.60 8.87
CA SER A 196 5.90 6.89 10.28
C SER A 196 5.96 5.62 11.11
N VAL A 197 6.67 5.67 12.24
CA VAL A 197 6.71 4.56 13.22
C VAL A 197 5.37 4.40 13.94
N LYS A 198 4.57 5.48 13.99
CA LYS A 198 3.22 5.48 14.55
C LYS A 198 2.28 6.15 13.55
N PRO A 199 1.84 5.43 12.51
CA PRO A 199 0.98 6.00 11.50
C PRO A 199 -0.37 6.42 12.11
N GLY A 200 -0.89 7.53 11.62
CA GLY A 200 -2.11 8.17 12.12
C GLY A 200 -3.39 7.61 11.51
N ILE A 201 -3.32 7.10 10.28
CA ILE A 201 -4.47 6.59 9.52
C ILE A 201 -4.17 5.18 9.01
N GLN A 202 -5.12 4.26 9.21
CA GLN A 202 -5.12 2.93 8.62
C GLN A 202 -6.36 2.78 7.74
N ILE A 203 -6.18 2.40 6.48
CA ILE A 203 -7.31 2.31 5.52
C ILE A 203 -8.32 1.26 5.98
N SER A 204 -7.86 0.14 6.55
CA SER A 204 -8.78 -0.88 7.08
C SER A 204 -9.67 -0.36 8.21
N ALA A 205 -9.15 0.53 9.07
CA ALA A 205 -9.93 1.16 10.12
C ALA A 205 -10.95 2.17 9.56
N VAL A 206 -10.57 2.94 8.54
CA VAL A 206 -11.49 3.85 7.82
C VAL A 206 -12.64 3.05 7.21
N VAL A 207 -12.33 1.96 6.50
CA VAL A 207 -13.32 1.08 5.88
C VAL A 207 -14.24 0.46 6.93
N LYS A 208 -13.67 -0.13 7.99
CA LYS A 208 -14.44 -0.79 9.06
C LYS A 208 -15.36 0.16 9.82
N SER A 209 -14.96 1.43 9.96
CA SER A 209 -15.76 2.45 10.62
C SER A 209 -16.70 3.18 9.66
N ASN A 210 -16.70 2.83 8.36
CA ASN A 210 -17.44 3.52 7.30
C ASN A 210 -17.16 5.05 7.28
N HIS A 211 -15.91 5.42 7.57
CA HIS A 211 -15.43 6.80 7.56
C HIS A 211 -15.03 7.25 6.16
N MET A 212 -14.67 8.52 6.01
CA MET A 212 -14.28 9.13 4.74
C MET A 212 -12.78 9.37 4.72
N LEU A 213 -12.11 9.08 3.60
CA LEU A 213 -10.70 9.36 3.39
C LEU A 213 -10.49 10.15 2.11
N TYR A 214 -10.03 11.38 2.24
CA TYR A 214 -9.65 12.25 1.14
C TYR A 214 -8.13 12.22 0.97
N LEU A 215 -7.64 11.89 -0.23
CA LEU A 215 -6.23 11.94 -0.58
C LEU A 215 -6.00 12.98 -1.67
N ARG A 216 -5.31 14.07 -1.33
CA ARG A 216 -4.86 15.07 -2.30
C ARG A 216 -3.56 14.59 -2.93
N LEU A 217 -3.60 14.26 -4.21
CA LEU A 217 -2.42 13.83 -4.94
C LEU A 217 -1.73 15.04 -5.61
N PRO A 218 -0.41 15.02 -5.80
CA PRO A 218 0.29 16.06 -6.53
C PRO A 218 -0.04 15.95 -8.03
N ALA A 219 -0.73 16.96 -8.56
CA ALA A 219 -1.08 17.03 -9.96
C ALA A 219 0.19 16.99 -10.85
N TYR A 220 0.14 16.23 -11.94
CA TYR A 220 1.22 16.11 -12.93
C TYR A 220 2.55 15.54 -12.41
N GLU A 221 2.57 14.88 -11.25
CA GLU A 221 3.75 14.15 -10.79
C GLU A 221 3.66 12.66 -11.15
N ALA A 222 4.78 12.08 -11.59
CA ALA A 222 4.90 10.66 -11.94
C ALA A 222 4.55 9.68 -10.79
N PHE A 223 4.47 10.18 -9.55
CA PHE A 223 4.14 9.39 -8.38
C PHE A 223 2.63 9.35 -8.07
N ALA A 224 1.81 10.25 -8.60
CA ALA A 224 0.38 10.29 -8.31
C ALA A 224 -0.32 8.97 -8.67
N GLU A 225 -0.06 8.44 -9.87
CA GLU A 225 -0.59 7.14 -10.28
C GLU A 225 -0.04 5.97 -9.46
N GLN A 226 1.22 6.04 -9.03
CA GLN A 226 1.83 5.01 -8.19
C GLN A 226 1.15 4.97 -6.81
N ILE A 227 0.95 6.13 -6.19
CA ILE A 227 0.22 6.26 -4.93
C ILE A 227 -1.20 5.71 -5.10
N ALA A 228 -1.91 6.15 -6.15
CA ALA A 228 -3.28 5.72 -6.41
C ALA A 228 -3.40 4.20 -6.55
N ARG A 229 -2.46 3.53 -7.24
CA ARG A 229 -2.45 2.06 -7.36
C ARG A 229 -2.29 1.37 -6.00
N VAL A 230 -1.34 1.82 -5.18
CA VAL A 230 -1.11 1.27 -3.85
C VAL A 230 -2.31 1.47 -2.94
N ILE A 231 -2.86 2.68 -2.91
CA ILE A 231 -4.04 2.99 -2.10
C ILE A 231 -5.25 2.19 -2.57
N SER A 232 -5.40 1.95 -3.87
CA SER A 232 -6.47 1.13 -4.43
C SER A 232 -6.31 -0.35 -4.08
N ALA A 233 -5.10 -0.90 -4.17
CA ALA A 233 -4.80 -2.27 -3.72
C ALA A 233 -5.13 -2.42 -2.22
N LYS A 234 -4.68 -1.45 -1.42
CA LYS A 234 -4.93 -1.41 0.03
C LYS A 234 -6.41 -1.37 0.37
N LEU A 235 -7.17 -0.56 -0.35
CA LEU A 235 -8.61 -0.46 -0.22
C LEU A 235 -9.29 -1.79 -0.54
N ASN A 236 -8.93 -2.42 -1.66
CA ASN A 236 -9.50 -3.70 -2.07
C ASN A 236 -9.24 -4.81 -1.03
N ASN A 237 -8.01 -4.90 -0.54
CA ASN A 237 -7.63 -5.86 0.52
C ASN A 237 -8.36 -5.56 1.84
N SER A 238 -8.60 -4.28 2.14
CA SER A 238 -9.36 -3.87 3.33
C SER A 238 -10.84 -4.21 3.22
N LEU A 239 -11.46 -3.99 2.05
CA LEU A 239 -12.85 -4.33 1.77
C LEU A 239 -13.06 -5.84 1.83
N ALA A 240 -12.20 -6.61 1.18
CA ALA A 240 -12.26 -8.07 1.17
C ALA A 240 -12.25 -8.65 2.61
N ARG A 241 -11.39 -8.12 3.49
CA ARG A 241 -11.35 -8.51 4.91
C ARG A 241 -12.57 -8.08 5.72
N ALA A 242 -13.15 -6.94 5.39
CA ALA A 242 -14.37 -6.46 6.03
C ALA A 242 -15.63 -7.22 5.57
N GLY A 243 -15.51 -8.16 4.63
CA GLY A 243 -16.64 -8.84 4.00
C GLY A 243 -17.39 -7.96 2.98
N GLY A 244 -16.83 -6.80 2.63
CA GLY A 244 -17.37 -5.90 1.62
C GLY A 244 -16.80 -6.21 0.24
N LYS A 245 -17.64 -6.14 -0.80
CA LYS A 245 -17.17 -6.14 -2.19
C LYS A 245 -16.97 -4.70 -2.66
N PRO A 246 -15.84 -4.36 -3.33
CA PRO A 246 -15.80 -3.13 -4.12
C PRO A 246 -16.89 -3.23 -5.20
N ASN A 247 -17.73 -2.20 -5.30
CA ASN A 247 -18.86 -2.08 -6.25
C ASN A 247 -20.13 -2.89 -5.93
N GLY A 248 -20.79 -2.57 -4.81
CA GLY A 248 -22.26 -2.53 -4.77
C GLY A 248 -23.04 -3.83 -4.96
N GLU A 249 -22.47 -5.01 -4.71
CA GLU A 249 -23.26 -6.24 -4.58
C GLU A 249 -23.80 -6.35 -3.15
N GLN A 250 -25.13 -6.23 -3.05
CA GLN A 250 -26.01 -6.06 -1.89
C GLN A 250 -25.58 -6.71 -0.55
N GLY A 251 -25.64 -5.92 0.53
CA GLY A 251 -25.81 -6.43 1.90
C GLY A 251 -25.05 -5.73 3.04
N GLY A 252 -24.10 -4.83 2.73
CA GLY A 252 -23.35 -4.06 3.73
C GLY A 252 -23.29 -2.58 3.36
N GLU A 253 -22.97 -1.70 4.32
CA GLU A 253 -22.74 -0.28 4.08
C GLU A 253 -21.74 -0.10 2.93
N THR A 254 -22.21 0.43 1.80
CA THR A 254 -21.42 0.48 0.56
C THR A 254 -20.30 1.50 0.71
N PHE A 255 -19.08 1.06 0.99
CA PHE A 255 -17.92 1.95 0.95
C PHE A 255 -17.53 2.22 -0.51
N LEU A 256 -17.53 3.48 -0.95
CA LEU A 256 -17.29 3.85 -2.35
C LEU A 256 -15.90 4.42 -2.60
N LYS A 257 -15.35 4.18 -3.80
CA LYS A 257 -14.12 4.80 -4.28
C LYS A 257 -14.45 5.81 -5.38
N PHE A 258 -13.83 6.98 -5.30
CA PHE A 258 -13.96 8.05 -6.28
C PHE A 258 -12.60 8.57 -6.74
N GLU A 259 -12.54 9.08 -7.97
CA GLU A 259 -11.34 9.68 -8.56
C GLU A 259 -11.71 11.01 -9.22
N LEU A 260 -10.98 12.09 -8.90
CA LEU A 260 -11.14 13.39 -9.57
C LEU A 260 -9.93 13.64 -10.45
N PHE A 261 -10.21 13.90 -11.72
CA PHE A 261 -9.21 14.26 -12.72
C PHE A 261 -9.47 15.69 -13.19
N ALA A 262 -8.40 16.38 -13.61
CA ALA A 262 -8.46 17.71 -14.19
C ALA A 262 -9.27 17.75 -15.50
#